data_AF-A0A6G8CPQ8-F1
#
_entry.id   AF-A0A6G8CPQ8-F1
#
_cell.length_a   1.000
_cell.length_b   1.000
_cell.length_c   1.000
_cell.angle_alpha   90.00
_cell.angle_beta   90.00
_cell.angle_gamma   90.00
#
_symmetry.space_group_name_H-M   'P 1'
#
loop_
_entity.id
_entity.type
_entity.pdbx_description
1 polymer ?
#
loop_
_entity_poly.entity_id
_entity_poly.type
_entity_poly.pdbx_seq_one_letter_code
_entity_poly.pdbx_strand_id
1 'polypeptide(L)'
;MPEKYNIVLSGRHPAADPHQVALKLAALFKCTAEQAGHLLSQPSCVVKKVVAADVVDKYKKAIESTGAQCIIQSIPQEASLDFDVVPVSSAPAVPASSSPSISTGGYAPPVSPVAVARAPQAPVATSAPAVRERASTASVLSRQEAIQIFVGKNHDYFERKWAEAAQRKHPLSWNWVAFLVGYGWMGYRKMYLYSWIFIGVIVAELIVELAIGVPSAITSGINLGIAIGFGLKGNAWYQQHVNQRVNHILATHTPEQARIELARQGGTNIGAAVGFVAALLVLLGMIGVIAEG
;
A
#
# COMPACT_ATOMS: atom_id res chain seq x y z
N MET A 1 -16.55 7.59 24.50
CA MET A 1 -15.08 7.42 24.38
C MET A 1 -14.49 8.80 24.20
N PRO A 2 -13.32 9.13 24.80
CA PRO A 2 -12.86 10.52 24.87
C PRO A 2 -12.37 11.03 23.50
N GLU A 3 -12.93 12.15 23.04
CA GLU A 3 -12.53 12.85 21.82
C GLU A 3 -11.07 13.31 21.92
N LYS A 4 -10.31 13.20 20.82
CA LYS A 4 -8.87 13.52 20.75
C LYS A 4 -8.64 14.64 19.75
N TYR A 5 -7.79 15.60 20.10
CA TYR A 5 -7.50 16.79 19.30
C TYR A 5 -6.00 16.99 19.13
N ASN A 6 -5.62 17.67 18.04
CA ASN A 6 -4.26 18.17 17.84
C ASN A 6 -4.24 19.69 18.06
N ILE A 7 -3.17 20.18 18.68
CA ILE A 7 -2.98 21.61 18.96
C ILE A 7 -1.89 22.13 18.01
N VAL A 8 -2.31 23.00 17.09
CA VAL A 8 -1.43 23.60 16.08
C VAL A 8 -1.23 25.07 16.42
N LEU A 9 0.04 25.49 16.47
CA LEU A 9 0.43 26.88 16.67
C LEU A 9 0.44 27.55 15.29
N SER A 10 -0.44 28.53 15.08
CA SER A 10 -0.67 29.15 13.77
C SER A 10 -0.19 30.60 13.69
N GLY A 11 0.50 31.09 14.72
CA GLY A 11 1.19 32.37 14.69
C GLY A 11 1.06 33.17 15.99
N ARG A 12 1.37 34.47 15.90
CA ARG A 12 1.39 35.43 17.01
C ARG A 12 0.20 36.37 16.93
N HIS A 13 -0.38 36.72 18.08
CA HIS A 13 -1.42 37.75 18.14
C HIS A 13 -0.84 39.14 17.75
N PRO A 14 -1.49 39.91 16.87
CA PRO A 14 -0.92 41.13 16.27
C PRO A 14 -0.68 42.29 17.26
N ALA A 15 -1.23 42.23 18.47
CA ALA A 15 -1.10 43.26 19.50
C ALA A 15 0.00 42.97 20.56
N ALA A 16 0.78 41.90 20.43
CA ALA A 16 1.74 41.46 21.46
C ALA A 16 3.21 41.62 21.02
N ASP A 17 4.06 42.07 21.94
CA ASP A 17 5.49 42.29 21.71
C ASP A 17 6.24 40.97 21.38
N PRO A 18 6.90 40.84 20.20
CA PRO A 18 7.63 39.66 19.77
C PRO A 18 8.55 39.04 20.84
N HIS A 19 9.29 39.88 21.56
CA HIS A 19 10.32 39.40 22.48
C HIS A 19 9.70 38.80 23.75
N GLN A 20 8.61 39.39 24.24
CA GLN A 20 7.89 38.85 25.41
C GLN A 20 7.16 37.54 25.10
N VAL A 21 6.58 37.41 23.90
CA VAL A 21 5.86 36.19 23.49
C VAL A 21 6.84 35.02 23.37
N ALA A 22 8.02 35.23 22.76
CA ALA A 22 9.05 34.19 22.65
C ALA A 22 9.58 33.72 24.01
N LEU A 23 9.81 34.65 24.96
CA LEU A 23 10.26 34.32 26.31
C LEU A 23 9.23 33.52 27.12
N LYS A 24 7.96 33.90 27.05
CA LYS A 24 6.87 33.20 27.75
C LYS A 24 6.58 31.83 27.14
N LEU A 25 6.69 31.71 25.81
CA LEU A 25 6.56 30.44 25.09
C LEU A 25 7.73 29.49 25.44
N ALA A 26 8.95 30.00 25.47
CA ALA A 26 10.15 29.27 25.86
C ALA A 26 10.05 28.66 27.27
N ALA A 27 9.55 29.45 28.23
CA ALA A 27 9.32 28.99 29.60
C ALA A 27 8.25 27.87 29.67
N LEU A 28 7.18 27.96 28.86
CA LEU A 28 6.09 27.00 28.88
C LEU A 28 6.49 25.63 28.29
N PHE A 29 7.33 25.64 27.25
CA PHE A 29 7.79 24.43 26.56
C PHE A 29 9.19 23.95 26.98
N LYS A 30 9.82 24.62 27.96
CA LYS A 30 11.19 24.36 28.43
C LYS A 30 12.23 24.40 27.28
N CYS A 31 12.05 25.30 26.32
CA CYS A 31 12.98 25.51 25.20
C CYS A 31 13.67 26.89 25.28
N THR A 32 14.65 27.17 24.43
CA THR A 32 15.33 28.48 24.42
C THR A 32 14.50 29.53 23.67
N ALA A 33 14.66 30.81 24.04
CA ALA A 33 13.92 31.93 23.44
C ALA A 33 14.13 32.04 21.91
N GLU A 34 15.31 31.65 21.43
CA GLU A 34 15.63 31.61 20.00
C GLU A 34 14.88 30.49 19.25
N GLN A 35 14.77 29.30 19.86
CA GLN A 35 13.99 28.19 19.31
C GLN A 35 12.49 28.52 19.29
N ALA A 36 11.99 29.16 20.35
CA ALA A 36 10.61 29.65 20.42
C ALA A 36 10.32 30.72 19.35
N GLY A 37 11.27 31.65 19.12
CA GLY A 37 11.18 32.65 18.05
C GLY A 37 11.15 32.02 16.66
N HIS A 38 12.00 31.03 16.41
CA HIS A 38 12.03 30.29 15.14
C HIS A 38 10.73 29.51 14.89
N LEU A 39 10.13 28.92 15.94
CA LEU A 39 8.83 28.23 15.86
C LEU A 39 7.67 29.18 15.54
N LEU A 40 7.73 30.43 16.03
CA LEU A 40 6.75 31.48 15.74
C LEU A 40 6.87 32.04 14.31
N SER A 41 8.07 31.99 13.73
CA SER A 41 8.31 32.38 12.33
C SER A 41 7.86 31.34 11.31
N GLN A 42 7.60 30.10 11.73
CA GLN A 42 7.10 29.05 10.84
C GLN A 42 5.57 29.16 10.70
N PRO A 43 5.02 29.03 9.48
CA PRO A 43 3.61 29.33 9.19
C PRO A 43 2.60 28.42 9.90
N SER A 44 3.03 27.26 10.43
CA SER A 44 2.20 26.41 11.28
C SER A 44 3.04 25.25 11.85
N CYS A 45 3.19 25.17 13.17
CA CYS A 45 3.94 24.10 13.84
C CYS A 45 3.01 23.27 14.74
N VAL A 46 3.03 21.95 14.60
CA VAL A 46 2.26 21.02 15.44
C VAL A 46 3.04 20.79 16.73
N VAL A 47 2.63 21.45 17.80
CA VAL A 47 3.38 21.43 19.07
C VAL A 47 3.09 20.17 19.88
N LYS A 48 1.89 19.58 19.76
CA LYS A 48 1.56 18.31 20.43
C LYS A 48 0.46 17.55 19.70
N LYS A 49 0.68 16.26 19.47
CA LYS A 49 -0.30 15.34 18.87
C LYS A 49 -1.00 14.52 19.96
N VAL A 50 -2.29 14.24 19.75
CA VAL A 50 -3.13 13.35 20.57
C VAL A 50 -3.34 13.84 22.01
N VAL A 51 -4.11 14.91 22.18
CA VAL A 51 -4.54 15.44 23.49
C VAL A 51 -6.02 15.13 23.70
N ALA A 52 -6.39 14.64 24.89
CA ALA A 52 -7.78 14.34 25.26
C ALA A 52 -8.59 15.63 25.48
N ALA A 53 -9.89 15.61 25.13
CA ALA A 53 -10.81 16.76 25.14
C ALA A 53 -10.76 17.63 26.40
N ASP A 54 -10.62 17.00 27.56
CA ASP A 54 -10.58 17.63 28.89
C ASP A 54 -9.32 18.49 29.12
N VAL A 55 -8.24 18.23 28.39
CA VAL A 55 -6.97 18.95 28.53
C VAL A 55 -6.78 20.00 27.44
N VAL A 56 -7.53 19.93 26.34
CA VAL A 56 -7.40 20.83 25.18
C VAL A 56 -7.68 22.28 25.54
N ASP A 57 -8.75 22.54 26.30
CA ASP A 57 -9.10 23.90 26.72
C ASP A 57 -8.04 24.51 27.66
N LYS A 58 -7.41 23.68 28.49
CA LYS A 58 -6.32 24.12 29.37
C LYS A 58 -5.08 24.52 28.57
N TYR A 59 -4.73 23.74 27.54
CA TYR A 59 -3.63 24.07 26.64
C TYR A 59 -3.94 25.28 25.76
N LYS A 60 -5.16 25.39 25.22
CA LYS A 60 -5.61 26.56 24.47
C LYS A 60 -5.45 27.83 25.31
N LYS A 61 -5.99 27.82 26.53
CA LYS A 61 -5.94 28.96 27.45
C LYS A 61 -4.51 29.30 27.88
N ALA A 62 -3.66 28.29 28.10
CA ALA A 62 -2.26 28.50 28.43
C ALA A 62 -1.48 29.15 27.28
N ILE A 63 -1.72 28.75 26.03
CA ILE A 63 -1.02 29.29 24.87
C ILE A 63 -1.57 30.67 24.47
N GLU A 64 -2.87 30.90 24.61
CA GLU A 64 -3.45 32.24 24.39
C GLU A 64 -2.99 33.24 25.47
N SER A 65 -2.75 32.78 26.72
CA SER A 65 -2.20 33.62 27.79
C SER A 65 -0.76 34.09 27.54
N THR A 66 -0.03 33.45 26.62
CA THR A 66 1.30 33.88 26.21
C THR A 66 1.28 34.85 25.02
N GLY A 67 0.12 35.11 24.42
CA GLY A 67 -0.05 35.99 23.25
C GLY A 67 0.11 35.28 21.90
N ALA A 68 0.11 33.95 21.88
CA ALA A 68 0.16 33.15 20.65
C ALA A 68 -1.24 32.68 20.22
N GLN A 69 -1.44 32.49 18.91
CA GLN A 69 -2.70 32.05 18.33
C GLN A 69 -2.65 30.55 18.00
N CYS A 70 -3.65 29.81 18.48
CA CYS A 70 -3.78 28.38 18.25
C CYS A 70 -5.02 28.04 17.42
N ILE A 71 -4.88 27.04 16.55
CA ILE A 71 -6.00 26.41 15.84
C ILE A 71 -6.15 24.99 16.40
N ILE A 72 -7.34 24.68 16.90
CA ILE A 72 -7.71 23.33 17.35
C ILE A 72 -8.23 22.56 16.14
N GLN A 73 -7.61 21.43 15.83
CA GLN A 73 -8.12 20.50 14.82
C GLN A 73 -8.69 19.26 15.52
N SER A 74 -10.00 19.04 15.37
CA SER A 74 -10.69 17.82 15.80
C SER A 74 -10.30 16.65 14.89
N ILE A 75 -10.00 15.50 15.48
CA ILE A 75 -9.75 14.25 14.75
C ILE A 75 -11.12 13.61 14.48
N PRO A 76 -11.56 13.43 13.21
CA PRO A 76 -12.79 12.69 12.92
C PRO A 76 -12.64 11.23 13.37
N GLN A 77 -13.68 10.73 14.03
CA GLN A 77 -13.74 9.40 14.62
C GLN A 77 -13.87 8.31 13.54
N GLU A 78 -12.80 7.55 13.30
CA GLU A 78 -12.87 6.30 12.53
C GLU A 78 -13.50 5.19 13.39
N ALA A 79 -14.66 4.71 12.94
CA ALA A 79 -15.26 3.47 13.37
C ALA A 79 -14.81 2.33 12.45
N SER A 80 -14.61 1.16 13.07
CA SER A 80 -14.21 -0.15 12.54
C SER A 80 -12.84 -0.25 11.86
N LEU A 81 -12.04 -1.16 12.43
CA LEU A 81 -10.80 -1.68 11.89
C LEU A 81 -11.01 -2.17 10.45
N ASP A 82 -10.67 -1.35 9.47
CA ASP A 82 -10.42 -1.80 8.12
C ASP A 82 -9.00 -1.39 7.74
N PHE A 83 -8.14 -2.38 7.56
CA PHE A 83 -6.77 -2.20 7.09
C PHE A 83 -6.84 -1.89 5.58
N ASP A 84 -7.13 -0.65 5.23
CA ASP A 84 -6.86 -0.16 3.88
C ASP A 84 -6.06 1.15 3.91
N VAL A 85 -4.99 1.08 3.14
CA VAL A 85 -3.94 2.07 3.01
C VAL A 85 -4.32 2.97 1.83
N VAL A 86 -4.36 4.27 2.13
CA VAL A 86 -4.40 5.46 1.26
C VAL A 86 -5.79 5.95 0.81
N PRO A 87 -6.06 7.25 1.04
CA PRO A 87 -6.66 8.07 0.00
C PRO A 87 -5.74 9.23 -0.38
N VAL A 88 -5.32 9.22 -1.65
CA VAL A 88 -4.90 10.40 -2.39
C VAL A 88 -6.10 10.83 -3.22
N SER A 89 -6.27 12.15 -3.29
CA SER A 89 -6.99 12.91 -4.30
C SER A 89 -8.43 13.28 -3.96
N SER A 90 -8.75 14.58 -4.07
CA SER A 90 -9.40 15.04 -5.30
C SER A 90 -9.78 16.52 -5.27
N ALA A 91 -9.60 17.17 -6.43
CA ALA A 91 -10.61 18.00 -7.10
C ALA A 91 -10.13 18.38 -8.52
N PRO A 92 -11.01 18.75 -9.48
CA PRO A 92 -12.46 18.54 -9.53
C PRO A 92 -13.02 18.01 -10.89
N ALA A 93 -14.19 17.37 -10.75
CA ALA A 93 -15.41 17.37 -11.57
C ALA A 93 -15.39 17.63 -13.10
N VAL A 94 -15.99 16.69 -13.84
CA VAL A 94 -16.76 16.92 -15.08
C VAL A 94 -18.10 16.17 -14.95
N PRO A 95 -19.26 16.77 -15.29
CA PRO A 95 -20.57 16.19 -15.06
C PRO A 95 -21.07 15.24 -16.17
N ALA A 96 -21.93 14.33 -15.69
CA ALA A 96 -22.76 13.33 -16.36
C ALA A 96 -23.61 13.86 -17.54
N SER A 97 -23.62 13.13 -18.67
CA SER A 97 -24.70 12.25 -19.20
C SER A 97 -26.03 12.91 -19.58
N SER A 98 -26.47 12.69 -20.83
CA SER A 98 -27.81 12.16 -21.11
C SER A 98 -27.93 11.58 -22.54
N SER A 99 -28.69 10.50 -22.64
CA SER A 99 -29.33 9.90 -23.82
C SER A 99 -30.66 9.33 -23.31
N PRO A 100 -31.62 8.86 -24.14
CA PRO A 100 -31.91 9.11 -25.55
C PRO A 100 -33.38 9.55 -25.76
N SER A 101 -33.80 9.84 -27.00
CA SER A 101 -35.24 9.84 -27.34
C SER A 101 -35.49 9.32 -28.74
N ILE A 102 -36.44 8.39 -28.79
CA ILE A 102 -37.01 7.68 -29.93
C ILE A 102 -37.94 8.63 -30.71
N SER A 103 -37.93 8.58 -32.04
CA SER A 103 -39.15 8.88 -32.82
C SER A 103 -39.13 8.24 -34.20
N THR A 104 -40.32 7.80 -34.56
CA THR A 104 -40.81 6.98 -35.67
C THR A 104 -41.13 7.76 -36.95
N GLY A 105 -41.22 7.03 -38.07
CA GLY A 105 -41.88 7.43 -39.32
C GLY A 105 -40.86 7.64 -40.45
N GLY A 106 -40.98 7.10 -41.65
CA GLY A 106 -42.10 6.48 -42.36
C GLY A 106 -41.93 6.82 -43.84
N TYR A 107 -42.31 5.88 -44.70
CA TYR A 107 -42.59 6.03 -46.15
C TYR A 107 -41.47 5.90 -47.19
N ALA A 108 -41.78 5.09 -48.20
CA ALA A 108 -41.07 4.82 -49.46
C ALA A 108 -42.01 5.16 -50.65
N PRO A 109 -41.69 4.78 -51.89
CA PRO A 109 -40.86 5.43 -52.92
C PRO A 109 -41.76 6.11 -54.00
N PRO A 110 -41.35 6.45 -55.25
CA PRO A 110 -41.12 5.44 -56.31
C PRO A 110 -40.16 5.82 -57.49
N VAL A 111 -40.01 4.85 -58.41
CA VAL A 111 -39.73 4.87 -59.87
C VAL A 111 -38.33 5.19 -60.47
N SER A 112 -37.82 4.18 -61.21
CA SER A 112 -36.81 4.15 -62.29
C SER A 112 -37.36 4.84 -63.60
N PRO A 113 -36.67 4.91 -64.79
CA PRO A 113 -35.50 4.14 -65.24
C PRO A 113 -34.49 4.80 -66.24
N VAL A 114 -33.44 4.02 -66.57
CA VAL A 114 -32.61 4.00 -67.83
C VAL A 114 -31.76 5.22 -68.19
N ALA A 115 -30.42 5.02 -68.30
CA ALA A 115 -29.65 5.31 -69.54
C ALA A 115 -28.17 4.87 -69.45
N VAL A 116 -27.70 4.38 -70.59
CA VAL A 116 -26.39 3.79 -70.94
C VAL A 116 -25.30 4.87 -71.10
N ALA A 117 -24.05 4.56 -70.72
CA ALA A 117 -22.82 4.71 -71.55
C ALA A 117 -21.54 5.15 -70.80
N ARG A 118 -20.49 4.35 -71.00
CA ARG A 118 -19.09 4.74 -71.35
C ARG A 118 -18.13 5.24 -70.25
N ALA A 119 -17.13 4.39 -69.97
CA ALA A 119 -15.82 4.76 -69.42
C ALA A 119 -15.02 5.62 -70.43
N PRO A 120 -14.07 6.48 -70.00
CA PRO A 120 -12.70 5.99 -69.77
C PRO A 120 -11.88 6.68 -68.64
N GLN A 121 -11.08 5.84 -67.96
CA GLN A 121 -9.70 6.07 -67.45
C GLN A 121 -9.42 6.90 -66.16
N ALA A 122 -8.42 6.38 -65.45
CA ALA A 122 -7.93 6.59 -64.08
C ALA A 122 -7.10 7.88 -63.89
N PRO A 123 -6.45 8.19 -62.72
CA PRO A 123 -6.34 7.46 -61.44
C PRO A 123 -6.61 8.35 -60.20
N VAL A 124 -6.60 7.75 -59.01
CA VAL A 124 -5.97 8.24 -57.75
C VAL A 124 -6.58 7.40 -56.62
N ALA A 125 -5.78 6.47 -56.13
CA ALA A 125 -6.05 5.74 -54.91
C ALA A 125 -6.12 6.74 -53.75
N THR A 126 -7.33 7.04 -53.29
CA THR A 126 -7.54 7.70 -52.00
C THR A 126 -7.56 6.59 -50.95
N SER A 127 -6.44 6.43 -50.26
CA SER A 127 -6.30 5.63 -49.06
C SER A 127 -7.27 6.16 -47.99
N ALA A 128 -8.26 5.34 -47.64
CA ALA A 128 -9.06 5.54 -46.44
C ALA A 128 -8.15 5.53 -45.20
N PRO A 129 -8.17 6.55 -44.32
CA PRO A 129 -7.39 6.51 -43.10
C PRO A 129 -8.18 5.84 -41.95
N ALA A 130 -7.47 4.98 -41.24
CA ALA A 130 -7.57 4.79 -39.79
C ALA A 130 -8.89 4.27 -39.19
N VAL A 131 -9.20 2.98 -39.42
CA VAL A 131 -10.00 2.19 -38.44
C VAL A 131 -9.22 0.99 -37.88
N ARG A 132 -8.02 0.68 -38.42
CA ARG A 132 -7.38 -0.62 -38.14
C ARG A 132 -6.38 -0.66 -36.98
N GLU A 133 -6.08 0.46 -36.33
CA GLU A 133 -4.96 0.52 -35.37
C GLU A 133 -5.34 0.44 -33.89
N ARG A 134 -6.62 0.22 -33.55
CA ARG A 134 -7.04 -0.01 -32.14
C ARG A 134 -7.19 -1.48 -31.74
N ALA A 135 -7.24 -2.40 -32.69
CA ALA A 135 -7.49 -3.82 -32.38
C ALA A 135 -6.22 -4.64 -32.09
N SER A 136 -5.01 -4.10 -32.35
CA SER A 136 -3.77 -4.87 -32.28
C SER A 136 -3.04 -4.82 -30.93
N THR A 137 -3.46 -3.98 -29.98
CA THR A 137 -2.83 -3.88 -28.65
C THR A 137 -3.48 -4.78 -27.60
N ALA A 138 -4.65 -5.37 -27.87
CA ALA A 138 -5.35 -6.23 -26.92
C ALA A 138 -4.70 -7.61 -26.71
N SER A 139 -3.83 -8.06 -27.64
CA SER A 139 -3.31 -9.43 -27.68
C SER A 139 -1.98 -9.65 -26.97
N VAL A 140 -1.26 -8.61 -26.56
CA VAL A 140 0.04 -8.74 -25.89
C VAL A 140 -0.10 -8.35 -24.43
N LEU A 141 -0.09 -9.35 -23.53
CA LEU A 141 -0.03 -9.11 -22.09
C LEU A 141 1.38 -8.59 -21.74
N SER A 142 1.49 -7.33 -21.31
CA SER A 142 2.76 -6.79 -20.88
C SER A 142 3.22 -7.39 -19.55
N ARG A 143 4.53 -7.40 -19.31
CA ARG A 143 5.08 -7.91 -18.04
C ARG A 143 4.61 -7.10 -16.83
N GLN A 144 4.44 -5.79 -16.99
CA GLN A 144 3.96 -4.91 -15.92
C GLN A 144 2.51 -5.22 -15.56
N GLU A 145 1.63 -5.36 -16.55
CA GLU A 145 0.25 -5.81 -16.34
C GLU A 145 0.20 -7.19 -15.67
N ALA A 146 1.07 -8.12 -16.08
CA ALA A 146 1.14 -9.44 -15.47
C ALA A 146 1.53 -9.40 -13.99
N ILE A 147 2.49 -8.54 -13.61
CA ILE A 147 2.88 -8.32 -12.21
C ILE A 147 1.73 -7.67 -11.44
N GLN A 148 1.05 -6.69 -12.02
CA GLN A 148 -0.10 -6.02 -11.40
C GLN A 148 -1.23 -7.02 -11.09
N ILE A 149 -1.58 -7.87 -12.06
CA ILE A 149 -2.59 -8.93 -11.89
C ILE A 149 -2.17 -9.90 -10.77
N PHE A 150 -0.90 -10.30 -10.76
CA PHE A 150 -0.41 -11.26 -9.76
C PHE A 150 -0.35 -10.68 -8.34
N VAL A 151 0.06 -9.41 -8.17
CA VAL A 151 0.18 -8.78 -6.84
C VAL A 151 -1.19 -8.32 -6.31
N GLY A 152 -2.08 -7.90 -7.21
CA GLY A 152 -3.43 -7.42 -6.91
C GLY A 152 -3.45 -6.03 -6.27
N LYS A 153 -4.37 -5.80 -5.32
CA LYS A 153 -4.69 -4.47 -4.75
C LYS A 153 -3.51 -3.67 -4.18
N ASN A 154 -2.44 -4.36 -3.78
CA ASN A 154 -1.26 -3.74 -3.15
C ASN A 154 -0.11 -3.47 -4.13
N HIS A 155 -0.36 -3.56 -5.45
CA HIS A 155 0.68 -3.44 -6.46
C HIS A 155 1.51 -2.16 -6.31
N ASP A 156 0.87 -1.00 -6.25
CA ASP A 156 1.54 0.31 -6.18
C ASP A 156 2.45 0.42 -4.95
N TYR A 157 2.03 -0.15 -3.82
CA TYR A 157 2.85 -0.20 -2.61
C TYR A 157 4.14 -0.99 -2.84
N PHE A 158 4.04 -2.19 -3.42
CA PHE A 158 5.20 -3.05 -3.67
C PHE A 158 6.08 -2.49 -4.78
N GLU A 159 5.49 -1.97 -5.85
CA GLU A 159 6.23 -1.36 -6.95
C GLU A 159 7.10 -0.22 -6.46
N ARG A 160 6.55 0.71 -5.69
CA ARG A 160 7.33 1.80 -5.07
C ARG A 160 8.45 1.26 -4.20
N LYS A 161 8.16 0.29 -3.32
CA LYS A 161 9.17 -0.30 -2.41
C LYS A 161 10.30 -0.99 -3.17
N TRP A 162 9.98 -1.70 -4.25
CA TRP A 162 10.96 -2.37 -5.10
C TRP A 162 11.78 -1.37 -5.93
N ALA A 163 11.15 -0.32 -6.43
CA ALA A 163 11.84 0.76 -7.14
C ALA A 163 12.83 1.50 -6.23
N GLU A 164 12.40 1.86 -5.02
CA GLU A 164 13.29 2.45 -3.99
C GLU A 164 14.46 1.51 -3.64
N ALA A 165 14.20 0.21 -3.52
CA ALA A 165 15.23 -0.78 -3.21
C ALA A 165 16.23 -0.95 -4.38
N ALA A 166 15.76 -0.89 -5.63
CA ALA A 166 16.59 -1.02 -6.82
C ALA A 166 17.57 0.15 -7.01
N GLN A 167 17.24 1.34 -6.49
CA GLN A 167 18.13 2.51 -6.52
C GLN A 167 19.24 2.47 -5.48
N ARG A 168 19.17 1.56 -4.50
CA ARG A 168 20.15 1.46 -3.41
C ARG A 168 21.21 0.41 -3.73
N LYS A 169 22.40 0.61 -3.18
CA LYS A 169 23.50 -0.38 -3.24
C LYS A 169 23.12 -1.72 -2.60
N HIS A 170 22.26 -1.68 -1.59
CA HIS A 170 21.70 -2.87 -0.95
C HIS A 170 20.17 -2.82 -1.07
N PRO A 171 19.53 -3.77 -1.80
CA PRO A 171 18.09 -3.77 -2.04
C PRO A 171 17.31 -4.32 -0.84
N LEU A 172 17.56 -3.74 0.33
CA LEU A 172 16.85 -4.06 1.56
C LEU A 172 15.70 -3.09 1.75
N SER A 173 14.56 -3.61 2.20
CA SER A 173 13.42 -2.78 2.57
C SER A 173 12.70 -3.40 3.76
N TRP A 174 12.40 -2.57 4.75
CA TRP A 174 11.77 -3.03 5.98
C TRP A 174 10.30 -3.43 5.75
N ASN A 175 9.93 -4.60 6.25
CA ASN A 175 8.59 -5.16 6.25
C ASN A 175 8.22 -5.58 7.67
N TRP A 176 7.38 -4.77 8.31
CA TRP A 176 6.89 -5.01 9.67
C TRP A 176 6.13 -6.34 9.82
N VAL A 177 5.35 -6.72 8.80
CA VAL A 177 4.51 -7.92 8.88
C VAL A 177 5.36 -9.18 8.74
N ALA A 178 6.38 -9.15 7.88
CA ALA A 178 7.34 -10.24 7.78
C ALA A 178 8.21 -10.37 9.04
N PHE A 179 8.54 -9.25 9.71
CA PHE A 179 9.26 -9.28 10.98
C PHE A 179 8.43 -9.94 12.10
N LEU A 180 7.17 -9.56 12.27
CA LEU A 180 6.32 -10.05 13.37
C LEU A 180 5.70 -11.42 13.08
N VAL A 181 5.29 -11.66 11.84
CA VAL A 181 4.46 -12.81 11.45
C VAL A 181 5.07 -13.51 10.24
N GLY A 182 6.39 -13.71 10.24
CA GLY A 182 7.17 -14.17 9.07
C GLY A 182 6.50 -15.25 8.22
N TYR A 183 6.29 -16.44 8.76
CA TYR A 183 5.67 -17.57 8.05
C TYR A 183 4.19 -17.37 7.73
N GLY A 184 3.42 -16.73 8.61
CA GLY A 184 2.03 -16.40 8.34
C GLY A 184 1.89 -15.42 7.17
N TRP A 185 2.77 -14.42 7.09
CA TRP A 185 2.84 -13.46 5.99
C TRP A 185 3.25 -14.11 4.68
N MET A 186 4.23 -15.02 4.72
CA MET A 186 4.64 -15.79 3.54
C MET A 186 3.50 -16.68 3.03
N GLY A 187 2.81 -17.38 3.93
CA GLY A 187 1.62 -18.17 3.61
C GLY A 187 0.49 -17.32 3.03
N TYR A 188 0.23 -16.16 3.65
CA TYR A 188 -0.75 -15.17 3.17
C TYR A 188 -0.48 -14.73 1.72
N ARG A 189 0.79 -14.52 1.36
CA ARG A 189 1.21 -14.12 0.00
C ARG A 189 1.48 -15.29 -0.93
N LYS A 190 0.98 -16.49 -0.58
CA LYS A 190 1.10 -17.73 -1.37
C LYS A 190 2.54 -18.23 -1.60
N MET A 191 3.48 -17.79 -0.77
CA MET A 191 4.85 -18.30 -0.72
C MET A 191 4.94 -19.56 0.15
N TYR A 192 4.18 -20.60 -0.22
CA TYR A 192 4.00 -21.81 0.61
C TYR A 192 5.30 -22.58 0.86
N LEU A 193 6.17 -22.67 -0.15
CA LEU A 193 7.47 -23.34 0.00
C LEU A 193 8.35 -22.64 1.05
N TYR A 194 8.43 -21.32 1.01
CA TYR A 194 9.19 -20.53 1.99
C TYR A 194 8.62 -20.70 3.40
N SER A 195 7.28 -20.80 3.51
CA SER A 195 6.60 -21.02 4.78
C SER A 195 6.96 -22.38 5.37
N TRP A 196 6.96 -23.45 4.57
CA TRP A 196 7.36 -24.79 5.01
C TRP A 196 8.84 -24.91 5.34
N ILE A 197 9.72 -24.32 4.53
CA ILE A 197 11.17 -24.27 4.84
C ILE A 197 11.36 -23.62 6.21
N PHE A 198 10.66 -22.52 6.47
CA PHE A 198 10.80 -21.82 7.75
C PHE A 198 10.27 -22.62 8.94
N ILE A 199 9.10 -23.24 8.80
CA ILE A 199 8.57 -24.16 9.83
C ILE A 199 9.58 -25.28 10.10
N GLY A 200 10.19 -25.84 9.06
CA GLY A 200 11.24 -26.86 9.19
C GLY A 200 12.46 -26.35 9.97
N VAL A 201 12.89 -25.10 9.74
CA VAL A 201 13.98 -24.47 10.50
C VAL A 201 13.61 -24.31 11.98
N ILE A 202 12.40 -23.83 12.31
CA ILE A 202 11.94 -23.71 13.70
C ILE A 202 11.92 -25.08 14.39
N VAL A 203 11.37 -26.10 13.72
CA VAL A 203 11.29 -27.45 14.28
C VAL A 203 12.69 -28.04 14.48
N ALA A 204 13.60 -27.83 13.53
CA ALA A 204 14.98 -28.28 13.66
C ALA A 204 15.72 -27.57 14.80
N GLU A 205 15.54 -26.25 14.94
CA GLU A 205 16.08 -25.47 16.07
C GLU A 205 15.59 -26.02 17.40
N LEU A 206 14.29 -26.29 17.54
CA LEU A 206 13.71 -26.86 18.75
C LEU A 206 14.28 -28.25 19.08
N ILE A 207 14.41 -29.13 18.08
CA ILE A 207 14.99 -30.47 18.29
C ILE A 207 16.44 -30.36 18.75
N VAL A 208 17.23 -29.46 18.16
CA VAL A 208 18.62 -29.21 18.56
C VAL A 208 18.66 -28.66 19.99
N GLU A 209 17.82 -27.69 20.34
CA GLU A 209 17.73 -27.15 21.69
C GLU A 209 17.44 -28.24 22.72
N LEU A 210 16.49 -29.14 22.43
CA LEU A 210 16.16 -30.29 23.28
C LEU A 210 17.30 -31.33 23.38
N ALA A 211 18.04 -31.56 22.29
CA ALA A 211 19.07 -32.59 22.24
C ALA A 211 20.38 -32.20 22.94
N ILE A 212 20.81 -30.95 22.82
CA ILE A 212 22.11 -30.46 23.34
C ILE A 212 21.99 -29.39 24.44
N GLY A 213 20.77 -28.96 24.79
CA GLY A 213 20.53 -28.04 25.89
C GLY A 213 21.10 -26.64 25.65
N VAL A 214 20.75 -26.02 24.52
CA VAL A 214 21.22 -24.66 24.18
C VAL A 214 20.64 -23.64 25.17
N PRO A 215 21.45 -22.71 25.72
CA PRO A 215 20.93 -21.65 26.56
C PRO A 215 19.89 -20.80 25.83
N SER A 216 18.74 -20.56 26.47
CA SER A 216 17.61 -19.83 25.89
C SER A 216 17.94 -18.42 25.37
N ALA A 217 18.95 -17.76 25.96
CA ALA A 217 19.44 -16.46 25.49
C ALA A 217 20.06 -16.54 24.07
N ILE A 218 20.75 -17.64 23.75
CA ILE A 218 21.35 -17.86 22.43
C ILE A 218 20.24 -18.14 21.42
N THR A 219 19.31 -19.06 21.74
CA THR A 219 18.12 -19.37 20.92
C THR A 219 17.30 -18.10 20.63
N SER A 220 17.06 -17.26 21.65
CA SER A 220 16.32 -16.01 21.50
C SER A 220 17.05 -14.99 20.61
N GLY A 221 18.37 -14.90 20.74
CA GLY A 221 19.20 -14.04 19.89
C GLY A 221 19.19 -14.47 18.42
N ILE A 222 19.26 -15.78 18.16
CA ILE A 222 19.14 -16.37 16.82
C ILE A 222 17.76 -16.05 16.23
N ASN A 223 16.69 -16.32 16.97
CA ASN A 223 15.32 -16.03 16.54
C ASN A 223 15.10 -14.55 16.24
N LEU A 224 15.63 -13.64 17.06
CA LEU A 224 15.56 -12.21 16.81
C LEU A 224 16.33 -11.83 15.53
N GLY A 225 17.52 -12.38 15.33
CA GLY A 225 18.31 -12.16 14.11
C GLY A 225 17.58 -12.65 12.85
N ILE A 226 16.97 -13.83 12.93
CA ILE A 226 16.12 -14.41 11.89
C ILE A 226 14.94 -13.47 11.60
N ALA A 227 14.20 -13.03 12.61
CA ALA A 227 13.08 -12.11 12.46
C ALA A 227 13.49 -10.80 11.79
N ILE A 228 14.60 -10.20 12.21
CA ILE A 228 15.17 -9.00 11.58
C ILE A 228 15.50 -9.27 10.10
N GLY A 229 16.06 -10.44 9.79
CA GLY A 229 16.30 -10.90 8.42
C GLY A 229 15.02 -10.94 7.58
N PHE A 230 13.93 -11.47 8.11
CA PHE A 230 12.60 -11.42 7.47
C PHE A 230 12.11 -9.99 7.28
N GLY A 231 12.27 -9.15 8.29
CA GLY A 231 11.92 -7.74 8.22
C GLY A 231 12.66 -7.04 7.07
N LEU A 232 13.96 -7.27 6.92
CA LEU A 232 14.78 -6.59 5.91
C LEU A 232 14.63 -7.16 4.48
N LYS A 233 14.40 -8.47 4.36
CA LYS A 233 14.39 -9.19 3.07
C LYS A 233 13.02 -9.65 2.61
N GLY A 234 11.98 -9.57 3.44
CA GLY A 234 10.65 -10.10 3.13
C GLY A 234 10.10 -9.58 1.79
N ASN A 235 10.19 -8.27 1.56
CA ASN A 235 9.74 -7.68 0.29
C ASN A 235 10.57 -8.12 -0.91
N ALA A 236 11.88 -8.34 -0.73
CA ALA A 236 12.78 -8.81 -1.79
C ALA A 236 12.49 -10.28 -2.15
N TRP A 237 12.25 -11.13 -1.16
CA TRP A 237 11.81 -12.51 -1.39
C TRP A 237 10.46 -12.57 -2.11
N TYR A 238 9.51 -11.71 -1.74
CA TYR A 238 8.25 -11.62 -2.46
C TYR A 238 8.45 -11.12 -3.89
N GLN A 239 9.30 -10.13 -4.13
CA GLN A 239 9.65 -9.67 -5.48
C GLN A 239 10.20 -10.81 -6.33
N GLN A 240 11.13 -11.58 -5.78
CA GLN A 240 11.72 -12.73 -6.45
C GLN A 240 10.67 -13.79 -6.77
N HIS A 241 9.80 -14.10 -5.81
CA HIS A 241 8.69 -15.05 -6.00
C HIS A 241 7.74 -14.60 -7.12
N VAL A 242 7.31 -13.34 -7.11
CA VAL A 242 6.45 -12.74 -8.14
C VAL A 242 7.12 -12.82 -9.50
N ASN A 243 8.39 -12.39 -9.60
CA ASN A 243 9.14 -12.43 -10.85
C ASN A 243 9.27 -13.86 -11.41
N GLN A 244 9.57 -14.84 -10.56
CA GLN A 244 9.67 -16.24 -10.97
C GLN A 244 8.33 -16.78 -11.49
N ARG A 245 7.24 -16.54 -10.76
CA ARG A 245 5.90 -17.03 -11.13
C ARG A 245 5.36 -16.36 -12.38
N VAL A 246 5.50 -15.04 -12.48
CA VAL A 246 5.10 -14.28 -13.66
C VAL A 246 5.89 -14.73 -14.88
N ASN A 247 7.22 -14.82 -14.79
CA ASN A 247 8.05 -15.26 -15.91
C ASN A 247 7.69 -16.69 -16.34
N HIS A 248 7.44 -17.59 -15.40
CA HIS A 248 7.02 -18.97 -15.70
C HIS A 248 5.66 -19.01 -16.40
N ILE A 249 4.66 -18.27 -15.92
CA ILE A 249 3.31 -18.27 -16.52
C ILE A 249 3.35 -17.66 -17.92
N LEU A 250 4.04 -16.53 -18.10
CA LEU A 250 4.20 -15.89 -19.42
C LEU A 250 4.94 -16.76 -20.43
N ALA A 251 5.87 -17.61 -19.98
CA ALA A 251 6.60 -18.54 -20.85
C ALA A 251 5.80 -19.79 -21.24
N THR A 252 4.77 -20.15 -20.49
CA THR A 252 4.06 -21.44 -20.63
C THR A 252 2.62 -21.32 -21.12
N HIS A 253 2.05 -20.12 -21.12
CA HIS A 253 0.63 -19.90 -21.44
C HIS A 253 0.44 -18.82 -22.51
N THR A 254 -0.66 -18.93 -23.25
CA THR A 254 -1.11 -17.83 -24.14
C THR A 254 -1.52 -16.61 -23.32
N PRO A 255 -1.51 -15.38 -23.89
CA PRO A 255 -1.84 -14.16 -23.15
C PRO A 255 -3.17 -14.19 -22.39
N GLU A 256 -4.22 -14.77 -22.98
CA GLU A 256 -5.52 -14.90 -22.31
C GLU A 256 -5.50 -15.92 -21.16
N GLN A 257 -4.86 -17.07 -21.37
CA GLN A 257 -4.70 -18.08 -20.31
C GLN A 257 -3.79 -17.57 -19.19
N ALA A 258 -2.75 -16.81 -19.53
CA ALA A 258 -1.83 -16.21 -18.58
C ALA A 258 -2.57 -15.24 -17.64
N ARG A 259 -3.48 -14.40 -18.14
CA ARG A 259 -4.29 -13.50 -17.30
C ARG A 259 -5.09 -14.27 -16.23
N ILE A 260 -5.75 -15.35 -16.64
CA ILE A 260 -6.53 -16.21 -15.74
C ILE A 260 -5.61 -16.85 -14.69
N GLU A 261 -4.47 -17.40 -15.12
CA GLU A 261 -3.57 -18.12 -14.23
C GLU A 261 -2.83 -17.19 -13.26
N LEU A 262 -2.47 -15.98 -13.69
CA LEU A 262 -1.90 -14.94 -12.84
C LEU A 262 -2.88 -14.51 -11.75
N ALA A 263 -4.15 -14.32 -12.08
CA ALA A 263 -5.19 -13.99 -11.10
C ALA A 263 -5.43 -15.14 -10.11
N ARG A 264 -5.36 -16.40 -10.59
CA ARG A 264 -5.56 -17.59 -9.76
C ARG A 264 -4.39 -17.85 -8.80
N GLN A 265 -3.15 -17.80 -9.30
CA GLN A 265 -1.95 -18.04 -8.50
C GLN A 265 -1.54 -16.84 -7.65
N GLY A 266 -1.88 -15.62 -8.07
CA GLY A 266 -1.56 -14.38 -7.38
C GLY A 266 -2.48 -14.04 -6.22
N GLY A 267 -2.46 -12.78 -5.79
CA GLY A 267 -3.28 -12.25 -4.71
C GLY A 267 -2.88 -12.77 -3.34
N THR A 268 -3.87 -12.92 -2.45
CA THR A 268 -3.65 -13.20 -1.03
C THR A 268 -4.59 -14.28 -0.52
N ASN A 269 -4.16 -15.05 0.49
CA ASN A 269 -4.93 -16.15 1.08
C ASN A 269 -4.84 -16.13 2.61
N ILE A 270 -5.85 -15.57 3.28
CA ILE A 270 -5.92 -15.51 4.75
C ILE A 270 -6.02 -16.92 5.34
N GLY A 271 -6.79 -17.81 4.71
CA GLY A 271 -6.94 -19.19 5.17
C GLY A 271 -5.61 -19.95 5.18
N ALA A 272 -4.75 -19.72 4.19
CA ALA A 272 -3.41 -20.29 4.19
C ALA A 272 -2.56 -19.77 5.36
N ALA A 273 -2.62 -18.46 5.64
CA ALA A 273 -1.89 -17.87 6.77
C ALA A 273 -2.28 -18.52 8.10
N VAL A 274 -3.58 -18.63 8.36
CA VAL A 274 -4.12 -19.29 9.56
C VAL A 274 -3.73 -20.76 9.58
N GLY A 275 -3.81 -21.45 8.44
CA GLY A 275 -3.42 -22.86 8.31
C GLY A 275 -1.95 -23.12 8.66
N PHE A 276 -1.02 -22.27 8.20
CA PHE A 276 0.40 -22.39 8.55
C PHE A 276 0.67 -22.12 10.03
N VAL A 277 -0.01 -21.13 10.62
CA VAL A 277 0.07 -20.86 12.06
C VAL A 277 -0.44 -22.05 12.87
N ALA A 278 -1.62 -22.57 12.53
CA ALA A 278 -2.18 -23.74 13.18
C ALA A 278 -1.27 -24.98 13.03
N ALA A 279 -0.73 -25.22 11.83
CA ALA A 279 0.18 -26.33 11.57
C ALA A 279 1.45 -26.26 12.44
N LEU A 280 2.05 -25.08 12.59
CA LEU A 280 3.19 -24.88 13.47
C LEU A 280 2.83 -25.15 14.93
N LEU A 281 1.71 -24.61 15.43
CA LEU A 281 1.28 -24.84 16.81
C LEU A 281 1.03 -26.31 17.11
N VAL A 282 0.40 -27.03 16.19
CA VAL A 282 0.20 -28.48 16.30
C VAL A 282 1.52 -29.23 16.35
N LEU A 283 2.47 -28.90 15.46
CA LEU A 283 3.80 -29.53 15.44
C LEU A 283 4.56 -29.30 16.74
N LEU A 284 4.57 -28.07 17.26
CA LEU A 284 5.22 -27.74 18.52
C LEU A 284 4.57 -28.48 19.70
N GLY A 285 3.23 -28.55 19.73
CA GLY A 285 2.51 -29.30 20.75
C GLY A 285 2.82 -30.80 20.71
N MET A 286 2.88 -31.40 19.52
CA MET A 286 3.27 -32.81 19.35
C MET A 286 4.70 -33.06 19.85
N ILE A 287 5.64 -32.18 19.54
CA ILE A 287 7.02 -32.29 20.03
C ILE A 287 7.08 -32.15 21.55
N GLY A 288 6.31 -31.23 22.14
CA GLY A 288 6.20 -31.08 23.59
C GLY A 288 5.69 -32.34 24.28
N VAL A 289 4.61 -32.94 23.76
CA VAL A 289 4.07 -34.21 24.29
C VAL A 289 5.10 -35.35 24.18
N ILE A 290 5.86 -35.42 23.09
CA ILE A 290 6.93 -36.42 22.91
C ILE A 290 8.11 -36.17 23.85
N ALA A 291 8.41 -34.92 24.17
CA ALA A 291 9.51 -34.57 25.08
C ALA A 291 9.17 -34.84 26.56
N GLU A 292 7.89 -34.84 26.92
CA GLU A 292 7.41 -35.11 28.28
C GLU A 292 7.14 -36.59 28.58
N GLY A 293 6.91 -37.42 27.55
CA GLY A 293 6.58 -38.85 27.65
C GLY A 293 7.79 -39.76 27.52
#